data_AF-A0A1G5U4R9-F1
#
_entry.id   AF-A0A1G5U4R9-F1
#
_cell.length_a   1.000
_cell.length_b   1.000
_cell.length_c   1.000
_cell.angle_alpha   90.00
_cell.angle_beta   90.00
_cell.angle_gamma   90.00
#
_symmetry.space_group_name_H-M   'P 1'
#
loop_
_entity.id
_entity.type
_entity.pdbx_description
1 polymer ?
#
loop_
_entity_poly.entity_id
_entity_poly.type
_entity_poly.pdbx_seq_one_letter_code
_entity_poly.pdbx_strand_id
1 'polypeptide(L)'
;MAASLTEEEVVGRLRAACIEAGGQTAWAAAHGLSVPYVNDVVRRRRGPAARILEGLGLVREVRYVPRQPETVTLYDGDVVTLLHAEVL
;
A
#
# COMPACT_ATOMS: atom_id res chain seq x y z
N MET A 1 6.58 -13.18 -12.20
CA MET A 1 5.67 -12.41 -11.33
C MET A 1 5.77 -10.95 -11.75
N ALA A 2 4.66 -10.26 -11.99
CA ALA A 2 4.71 -8.82 -12.14
C ALA A 2 5.20 -8.20 -10.81
N ALA A 3 6.01 -7.15 -10.88
CA ALA A 3 6.48 -6.46 -9.68
C ALA A 3 5.28 -5.93 -8.88
N SER A 4 5.28 -6.13 -7.57
CA SER A 4 4.27 -5.57 -6.66
C SER A 4 4.38 -4.06 -6.64
N LEU A 5 3.24 -3.37 -6.72
CA LEU A 5 3.18 -1.92 -6.59
C LEU A 5 3.12 -1.52 -5.13
N THR A 6 3.87 -0.49 -4.78
CA THR A 6 3.74 0.27 -3.54
C THR A 6 2.45 1.08 -3.54
N GLU A 7 1.96 1.46 -2.35
CA GLU A 7 0.78 2.32 -2.24
C GLU A 7 0.99 3.68 -2.95
N GLU A 8 2.20 4.22 -2.92
CA GLU A 8 2.54 5.47 -3.59
C GLU A 8 2.42 5.37 -5.11
N GLU A 9 2.88 4.28 -5.72
CA GLU A 9 2.72 4.03 -7.15
C GLU A 9 1.24 3.89 -7.53
N VAL A 10 0.43 3.26 -6.69
CA VAL A 10 -1.02 3.16 -6.90
C VAL A 10 -1.68 4.54 -6.85
N VAL A 11 -1.32 5.37 -5.87
CA VAL A 11 -1.81 6.75 -5.78
C VAL A 11 -1.33 7.59 -6.97
N GLY A 12 -0.10 7.39 -7.45
CA GLY A 12 0.41 8.02 -8.67
C GLY A 12 -0.43 7.67 -9.89
N ARG A 13 -0.77 6.39 -10.08
CA ARG A 13 -1.69 5.95 -11.14
C ARG A 13 -3.08 6.55 -11.00
N LEU A 14 -3.62 6.62 -9.78
CA LEU A 14 -4.91 7.25 -9.53
C LEU A 14 -4.91 8.73 -9.94
N ARG A 15 -3.84 9.47 -9.63
CA ARG A 15 -3.70 10.88 -10.04
C ARG A 15 -3.65 11.02 -11.56
N ALA A 16 -2.88 10.18 -12.25
CA ALA A 16 -2.80 10.17 -13.71
C ALA A 16 -4.18 9.87 -14.34
N ALA A 17 -4.86 8.83 -13.87
CA ALA A 17 -6.19 8.47 -14.35
C ALA A 17 -7.23 9.58 -14.10
N CYS A 18 -7.13 10.29 -12.97
CA CYS A 18 -7.96 11.46 -12.70
C CYS A 18 -7.68 12.59 -13.69
N ILE A 19 -6.41 12.86 -14.06
CA ILE A 19 -6.06 13.89 -15.05
C ILE A 19 -6.62 13.52 -16.42
N GLU A 20 -6.42 12.27 -16.86
CA GLU A 20 -6.92 11.76 -18.14
C GLU A 20 -8.44 11.82 -18.26
N ALA A 21 -9.16 11.58 -17.15
CA ALA A 21 -10.61 11.69 -17.10
C ALA A 21 -11.14 13.14 -17.03
N GLY A 22 -10.27 14.16 -16.91
CA GLY A 22 -10.67 15.56 -16.76
C GLY A 22 -10.94 15.99 -15.31
N GLY A 23 -10.50 15.21 -14.33
CA GLY A 23 -10.51 15.51 -12.91
C GLY A 23 -11.00 14.35 -12.04
N GLN A 24 -10.82 14.49 -10.72
CA GLN A 24 -11.27 13.49 -9.74
C GLN A 24 -12.79 13.26 -9.81
N THR A 25 -13.58 14.31 -10.03
CA THR A 25 -15.04 14.21 -10.14
C THR A 25 -15.47 13.37 -11.34
N ALA A 26 -14.87 13.59 -12.50
CA ALA A 26 -15.19 12.85 -13.72
C ALA A 26 -14.76 11.39 -13.61
N TRP A 27 -13.56 11.13 -13.08
CA TRP A 27 -13.09 9.78 -12.83
C TRP A 27 -13.98 9.03 -11.83
N ALA A 28 -14.36 9.69 -10.73
CA ALA A 28 -15.24 9.12 -9.71
C ALA A 28 -16.62 8.76 -10.29
N ALA A 29 -17.21 9.67 -11.08
CA ALA A 29 -18.51 9.43 -11.73
C ALA A 29 -18.45 8.24 -12.70
N ALA A 30 -17.39 8.14 -13.51
CA ALA A 30 -17.20 7.03 -14.45
C ALA A 30 -17.11 5.66 -13.76
N HIS A 31 -16.65 5.62 -12.51
CA HIS A 31 -16.46 4.38 -11.73
C HIS A 31 -17.51 4.19 -10.62
N GLY A 32 -18.54 5.05 -10.56
CA GLY A 32 -19.59 4.97 -9.54
C GLY A 32 -19.11 5.21 -8.11
N LEU A 33 -18.07 6.04 -7.95
CA LEU A 33 -17.46 6.38 -6.66
C LEU A 33 -17.81 7.79 -6.22
N SER A 34 -17.81 8.02 -4.90
CA SER A 34 -17.94 9.36 -4.36
C SER A 34 -16.62 10.14 -4.52
N VAL A 35 -16.70 11.41 -4.93
CA VAL A 35 -15.52 12.31 -5.04
C VAL A 35 -14.74 12.43 -3.72
N PRO A 36 -15.37 12.53 -2.53
CA PRO A 36 -14.62 12.58 -1.27
C PRO A 36 -13.76 11.33 -1.05
N TYR A 37 -14.27 10.16 -1.41
CA TYR A 37 -13.51 8.91 -1.30
C TYR A 37 -12.26 8.92 -2.20
N VAL A 38 -12.40 9.35 -3.46
CA VAL A 38 -11.25 9.49 -4.37
C VAL A 38 -10.23 10.49 -3.82
N ASN A 39 -10.70 11.64 -3.33
CA ASN A 39 -9.84 12.67 -2.74
C ASN A 39 -9.09 12.16 -1.49
N ASP A 40 -9.74 11.38 -0.63
CA ASP A 40 -9.11 10.83 0.57
C ASP A 40 -8.01 9.83 0.24
N VAL A 41 -8.19 9.03 -0.82
CA VAL A 41 -7.14 8.13 -1.33
C VAL A 41 -6.00 8.92 -1.97
N VAL A 42 -6.31 9.92 -2.80
CA VAL A 42 -5.29 10.79 -3.42
C VAL A 42 -4.44 11.54 -2.37
N ARG A 43 -5.05 11.89 -1.24
CA ARG A 43 -4.40 12.53 -0.08
C ARG A 43 -3.82 11.54 0.92
N ARG A 44 -3.88 10.23 0.67
CA ARG A 44 -3.37 9.17 1.54
C ARG A 44 -3.95 9.18 2.96
N ARG A 45 -5.16 9.74 3.11
CA ARG A 45 -5.92 9.67 4.37
C ARG A 45 -6.59 8.31 4.55
N ARG A 46 -6.75 7.58 3.43
CA ARG A 46 -7.27 6.21 3.37
C ARG A 46 -6.52 5.45 2.28
N GLY A 47 -6.20 4.19 2.52
CA GLY A 47 -5.62 3.32 1.50
C GLY A 47 -6.59 3.03 0.34
N PRO A 48 -6.08 2.73 -0.87
CA PRO A 48 -6.90 2.36 -2.01
C PRO A 48 -7.61 1.03 -1.74
N ALA A 49 -8.95 1.03 -1.77
CA ALA A 49 -9.76 -0.18 -1.59
C ALA A 49 -10.15 -0.77 -2.96
N ALA A 50 -10.83 -1.92 -2.92
CA ALA A 50 -11.16 -2.74 -4.09
C ALA A 50 -11.65 -1.94 -5.30
N ARG A 51 -12.65 -1.06 -5.13
CA ARG A 51 -13.21 -0.29 -6.26
C ARG A 51 -12.23 0.69 -6.91
N ILE A 52 -11.33 1.30 -6.13
CA ILE A 52 -10.27 2.15 -6.70
C ILE A 52 -9.31 1.28 -7.51
N LEU A 53 -8.92 0.13 -6.97
CA LEU A 53 -7.98 -0.78 -7.61
C LEU A 53 -8.58 -1.35 -8.91
N GLU A 54 -9.84 -1.80 -8.88
CA GLU A 54 -10.58 -2.27 -10.05
C GLU A 54 -10.61 -1.22 -11.16
N GLY A 55 -10.91 0.04 -10.83
CA GLY A 55 -10.90 1.15 -11.79
C GLY A 55 -9.51 1.46 -12.37
N LEU A 56 -8.44 1.00 -11.73
CA LEU A 56 -7.06 1.11 -12.21
C LEU A 56 -6.56 -0.19 -12.87
N GLY A 57 -7.41 -1.21 -13.00
CA GLY A 57 -7.00 -2.53 -13.48
C GLY A 57 -6.04 -3.27 -12.54
N LEU A 58 -6.10 -2.96 -11.24
CA LEU A 58 -5.26 -3.50 -10.19
C LEU A 58 -6.06 -4.43 -9.27
N VAL A 59 -5.34 -5.36 -8.65
CA VAL A 59 -5.86 -6.20 -7.57
C VAL A 59 -4.92 -6.14 -6.38
N ARG A 60 -5.47 -6.19 -5.16
CA ARG A 60 -4.68 -6.34 -3.94
C ARG A 60 -4.55 -7.82 -3.63
N GLU A 61 -3.33 -8.33 -3.74
CA GLU A 61 -3.00 -9.69 -3.30
C GLU A 61 -2.50 -9.64 -1.85
N VAL A 62 -3.14 -10.40 -0.96
CA VAL A 62 -2.73 -10.54 0.45
C VAL A 62 -2.19 -11.94 0.64
N ARG A 63 -0.91 -12.06 0.97
CA ARG A 63 -0.25 -13.35 1.21
C ARG A 63 0.10 -13.49 2.70
N TYR A 64 -0.35 -14.58 3.30
CA TYR A 64 0.10 -15.01 4.62
C TYR A 64 1.27 -15.99 4.43
N VAL A 65 2.39 -15.70 5.08
CA VAL A 65 3.57 -16.57 5.07
C VAL A 65 3.95 -16.92 6.51
N PRO A 66 4.51 -18.13 6.75
CA PRO A 66 5.06 -18.45 8.06
C PRO A 66 6.09 -17.40 8.46
N ARG A 67 5.98 -16.90 9.70
CA ARG A 67 6.99 -16.02 10.27
C ARG A 67 8.28 -16.84 10.42
N GLN A 68 9.36 -16.37 9.81
CA GLN A 68 10.68 -16.97 10.01
C GLN A 68 11.25 -16.41 11.30
N PRO A 69 11.89 -17.24 12.15
CA PRO A 69 12.58 -16.74 13.32
C PRO A 69 13.69 -15.77 12.88
N GLU A 70 13.73 -14.58 13.48
CA GLU A 70 14.82 -13.63 13.28
C GLU A 70 15.80 -13.75 14.45
N THR A 71 17.09 -13.92 14.16
CA THR A 71 18.15 -13.87 15.17
C THR A 71 18.38 -12.42 15.56
N VAL A 72 17.92 -12.04 16.75
CA VAL A 72 18.19 -10.71 17.32
C VAL A 72 19.36 -10.82 18.28
N THR A 73 20.43 -10.08 17.99
CA THR A 73 21.57 -9.94 18.90
C THR A 73 21.35 -8.72 19.79
N LEU A 74 21.20 -8.93 21.09
CA LEU A 74 21.18 -7.86 22.08
C LEU A 74 22.62 -7.59 22.54
N TYR A 75 23.05 -6.34 22.38
CA TYR A 75 24.32 -5.85 22.89
C TYR A 75 24.07 -5.05 24.18
N ASP A 76 24.90 -5.25 25.19
CA ASP A 76 25.02 -4.26 26.28
C ASP A 76 25.80 -3.02 25.80
N GLY A 77 25.69 -1.90 26.51
CA GLY A 77 26.32 -0.61 26.22
C GLY A 77 27.86 -0.65 26.07
N ASP A 78 28.49 -1.76 26.47
CA ASP A 78 29.92 -2.04 26.34
C ASP A 78 30.28 -3.05 25.23
N VAL A 79 29.36 -3.32 24.28
CA VAL A 79 29.58 -4.21 23.10
C VAL A 79 29.82 -5.69 23.49
N VAL A 80 29.41 -6.10 24.70
CA VAL A 80 29.39 -7.52 25.09
C VAL A 80 28.05 -8.13 24.65
N THR A 81 28.10 -9.21 23.87
CA THR A 81 26.91 -9.96 23.44
C THR A 81 26.36 -10.75 24.63
N LEU A 82 25.15 -10.42 25.09
CA LEU A 82 24.58 -11.07 26.28
C LEU A 82 23.73 -12.31 25.95
N LEU A 83 22.99 -12.34 24.83
CA LEU A 83 22.12 -13.47 24.46
C LEU A 83 21.96 -13.61 22.93
N HIS A 84 21.94 -14.85 22.43
CA HIS A 84 21.33 -15.22 21.15
C HIS A 84 19.96 -15.84 21.46
N ALA A 85 18.89 -15.25 20.94
CA ALA A 85 17.56 -15.81 21.05
C ALA A 85 16.91 -15.85 19.66
N GLU A 86 16.30 -16.99 19.33
CA GLU A 86 15.37 -17.08 18.21
C GLU A 86 14.04 -16.48 18.66
N VAL A 87 13.63 -15.38 18.04
CA VAL A 87 12.37 -14.71 18.35
C VAL A 87 11.38 -14.99 17.23
N LEU A 88 10.24 -15.55 17.60
CA LEU A 88 9.11 -15.82 16.70
C LEU A 88 8.24 -14.60 16.42
#